data_AF-A0A7W6BMC0-F1
#
_entry.id   AF-A0A7W6BMC0-F1
#
_cell.length_a   1.000
_cell.length_b   1.000
_cell.length_c   1.000
_cell.angle_alpha   90.00
_cell.angle_beta   90.00
_cell.angle_gamma   90.00
#
_symmetry.space_group_name_H-M   'P 1'
#
loop_
_entity.id
_entity.type
_entity.pdbx_description
1 polymer ?
#
loop_
_entity_poly.entity_id
_entity_poly.type
_entity_poly.pdbx_seq_one_letter_code
_entity_poly.pdbx_strand_id
1 'polypeptide(L)'
;MTQEGGIAEIVVRHQDGKTPARGALLPILHDIQAEYGHISEETVRELAAALNLTRAEVHGVVSFYHDFNSKPAPLPAIKLCRAEACKARGVEALVPDAERAAAGRVKIETVYCLGLCSVGPSAMVGSDVHAALTPEKLNALIEEAA
;
A
#
# COMPACT_ATOMS: atom_id res chain seq x y z
N MET A 1 -9.34 14.25 -12.68
CA MET A 1 -9.70 13.07 -13.50
C MET A 1 -10.79 12.34 -12.75
N THR A 2 -11.98 12.24 -13.30
CA THR A 2 -13.15 11.59 -12.68
C THR A 2 -12.95 10.08 -12.67
N GLN A 3 -13.13 9.43 -11.52
CA GLN A 3 -12.92 7.97 -11.32
C GLN A 3 -14.03 7.11 -11.95
N GLU A 4 -15.15 7.71 -12.34
CA GLU A 4 -16.40 7.05 -12.74
C GLU A 4 -16.28 6.08 -13.94
N GLY A 5 -15.29 6.26 -14.82
CA GLY A 5 -15.13 5.44 -16.03
C GLY A 5 -14.30 4.17 -15.85
N GLY A 6 -13.30 4.20 -14.96
CA GLY A 6 -12.33 3.10 -14.86
C GLY A 6 -12.70 2.02 -13.85
N ILE A 7 -13.52 2.33 -12.84
CA ILE A 7 -13.94 1.34 -11.83
C ILE A 7 -14.74 0.19 -12.48
N ALA A 8 -15.60 0.50 -13.46
CA ALA A 8 -16.35 -0.51 -14.20
C ALA A 8 -15.42 -1.47 -14.97
N GLU A 9 -14.34 -0.95 -15.56
CA GLU A 9 -13.34 -1.77 -16.25
C GLU A 9 -12.64 -2.71 -15.28
N ILE A 10 -12.22 -2.20 -14.12
CA ILE A 10 -11.59 -3.00 -13.05
C ILE A 10 -12.53 -4.13 -12.61
N VAL A 11 -13.81 -3.84 -12.36
CA VAL A 11 -14.79 -4.85 -11.96
C VAL A 11 -14.90 -5.95 -13.01
N VAL A 12 -14.92 -5.60 -14.31
CA VAL A 12 -14.99 -6.57 -15.41
C VAL A 12 -13.78 -7.51 -15.42
N ARG A 13 -12.57 -7.03 -15.09
CA ARG A 13 -11.36 -7.87 -15.00
C ARG A 13 -11.48 -8.99 -13.96
N HIS A 14 -12.34 -8.83 -12.96
CA HIS A 14 -12.53 -9.77 -11.84
C HIS A 14 -13.86 -10.52 -11.90
N GLN A 15 -14.46 -10.66 -13.08
CA GLN A 15 -15.70 -11.45 -13.29
C GLN A 15 -15.40 -12.93 -13.56
N ASP A 16 -16.26 -13.79 -13.03
CA ASP A 16 -16.40 -15.19 -13.42
C ASP A 16 -17.69 -15.34 -14.23
N GLY A 17 -17.55 -15.31 -15.56
CA GLY A 17 -18.67 -15.27 -16.49
C GLY A 17 -19.42 -13.93 -16.45
N LYS A 18 -20.68 -13.93 -15.99
CA LYS A 18 -21.52 -12.72 -15.88
C LYS A 18 -21.62 -12.18 -14.46
N THR A 19 -20.95 -12.81 -13.51
CA THR A 19 -21.01 -12.45 -12.09
C THR A 19 -19.61 -12.13 -11.58
N PRO A 20 -19.46 -11.27 -10.56
CA PRO A 20 -18.17 -11.10 -9.90
C PRO A 20 -17.65 -12.44 -9.39
N ALA A 21 -16.34 -12.69 -9.51
CA ALA A 21 -15.74 -13.87 -8.93
C ALA A 21 -15.98 -13.90 -7.40
N ARG A 22 -16.11 -15.09 -6.83
CA ARG A 22 -16.27 -15.23 -5.37
C ARG A 22 -15.09 -14.55 -4.66
N GLY A 23 -15.40 -13.56 -3.82
CA GLY A 23 -14.38 -12.82 -3.06
C GLY A 23 -13.64 -11.73 -3.86
N ALA A 24 -14.18 -11.29 -5.01
CA ALA A 24 -13.53 -10.30 -5.88
C ALA A 24 -13.31 -8.91 -5.25
N LEU A 25 -13.98 -8.56 -4.15
CA LEU A 25 -13.88 -7.24 -3.53
C LEU A 25 -12.42 -6.85 -3.19
N LEU A 26 -11.66 -7.75 -2.56
CA LEU A 26 -10.30 -7.43 -2.11
C LEU A 26 -9.32 -7.23 -3.29
N PRO A 27 -9.27 -8.11 -4.31
CA PRO A 27 -8.51 -7.85 -5.53
C PRO A 27 -8.90 -6.55 -6.26
N ILE A 28 -10.20 -6.26 -6.38
CA ILE A 28 -10.68 -5.03 -7.02
C ILE A 28 -10.19 -3.79 -6.27
N LEU A 29 -10.25 -3.81 -4.93
CA LEU A 29 -9.74 -2.70 -4.11
C LEU A 29 -8.23 -2.49 -4.27
N HIS A 30 -7.44 -3.57 -4.42
CA HIS A 30 -6.01 -3.46 -4.69
C HIS A 30 -5.73 -2.82 -6.06
N ASP A 31 -6.45 -3.23 -7.09
CA ASP A 31 -6.33 -2.63 -8.43
C ASP A 31 -6.68 -1.14 -8.41
N ILE A 32 -7.77 -0.76 -7.74
CA ILE A 32 -8.19 0.64 -7.58
C ILE A 32 -7.14 1.43 -6.81
N GLN A 33 -6.62 0.88 -5.72
CA GLN A 33 -5.58 1.52 -4.91
C GLN A 33 -4.29 1.71 -5.73
N ALA A 34 -3.93 0.76 -6.59
CA ALA A 34 -2.76 0.85 -7.46
C ALA A 34 -2.94 1.89 -8.58
N GLU A 35 -4.12 1.95 -9.19
CA GLU A 35 -4.41 2.84 -10.33
C GLU A 35 -4.71 4.28 -9.91
N TYR A 36 -5.40 4.48 -8.78
CA TYR A 36 -5.87 5.79 -8.33
C TYR A 36 -5.23 6.28 -7.02
N GLY A 37 -4.41 5.46 -6.37
CA GLY A 37 -3.70 5.82 -5.14
C GLY A 37 -4.55 5.91 -3.87
N HIS A 38 -5.89 5.83 -3.97
CA HIS A 38 -6.81 5.85 -2.84
C HIS A 38 -8.21 5.35 -3.26
N ILE A 39 -9.03 4.98 -2.26
CA ILE A 39 -10.41 4.54 -2.40
C ILE A 39 -11.35 5.61 -1.86
N SER A 40 -12.02 6.34 -2.75
CA SER A 40 -12.92 7.44 -2.39
C SER A 40 -14.28 6.91 -1.91
N GLU A 41 -15.07 7.76 -1.23
CA GLU A 41 -16.44 7.39 -0.86
C GLU A 41 -17.33 7.08 -2.07
N GLU A 42 -17.05 7.73 -3.20
CA GLU A 42 -17.72 7.46 -4.47
C GLU A 42 -17.41 6.07 -4.97
N THR A 43 -16.12 5.68 -4.98
CA THR A 43 -15.70 4.31 -5.29
C THR A 43 -16.38 3.28 -4.39
N VAL A 44 -16.50 3.56 -3.09
CA VAL A 44 -17.21 2.67 -2.16
C VAL A 44 -18.68 2.49 -2.57
N ARG A 45 -19.37 3.56 -2.99
CA ARG A 45 -20.77 3.48 -3.45
C ARG A 45 -20.89 2.70 -4.76
N GLU A 46 -19.99 2.93 -5.71
CA GLU A 46 -19.99 2.23 -7.00
C GLU A 46 -19.73 0.74 -6.84
N LEU A 47 -18.72 0.35 -6.04
CA LEU A 47 -18.41 -1.05 -5.78
C LEU A 47 -19.54 -1.78 -5.05
N ALA A 48 -20.20 -1.11 -4.10
CA ALA A 48 -21.35 -1.68 -3.42
C ALA A 48 -22.46 -2.04 -4.42
N ALA A 49 -22.77 -1.14 -5.36
CA ALA A 49 -23.75 -1.39 -6.41
C ALA A 49 -23.28 -2.50 -7.39
N ALA A 50 -22.03 -2.45 -7.85
CA ALA A 50 -21.49 -3.36 -8.85
C ALA A 50 -21.38 -4.81 -8.35
N LEU A 51 -21.09 -5.00 -7.05
CA LEU A 51 -20.89 -6.31 -6.44
C LEU A 51 -22.12 -6.82 -5.68
N ASN A 52 -23.24 -6.07 -5.72
CA ASN A 52 -24.45 -6.36 -4.93
C ASN A 52 -24.15 -6.52 -3.43
N LEU A 53 -23.38 -5.57 -2.89
CA LEU A 53 -23.02 -5.45 -1.47
C LEU A 53 -23.60 -4.16 -0.90
N THR A 54 -23.65 -4.07 0.43
CA THR A 54 -23.96 -2.80 1.10
C THR A 54 -22.73 -1.89 1.16
N ARG A 55 -22.97 -0.57 1.22
CA ARG A 55 -21.90 0.42 1.47
C ARG A 55 -21.13 0.10 2.76
N ALA A 56 -21.82 -0.43 3.77
CA ALA A 56 -21.23 -0.76 5.07
C ALA A 56 -20.23 -1.92 4.97
N GLU A 57 -20.50 -2.94 4.16
CA GLU A 57 -19.59 -4.06 3.93
C GLU A 57 -18.31 -3.60 3.23
N VAL A 58 -18.44 -2.83 2.15
CA VAL A 58 -17.29 -2.30 1.41
C VAL A 58 -16.46 -1.36 2.28
N HIS A 59 -17.11 -0.42 2.96
CA HIS A 59 -16.43 0.47 3.92
C HIS A 59 -15.74 -0.32 5.04
N GLY A 60 -16.39 -1.37 5.55
CA GLY A 60 -15.83 -2.26 6.56
C GLY A 60 -14.47 -2.82 6.13
N VAL A 61 -14.39 -3.37 4.92
CA VAL A 61 -13.15 -3.89 4.33
C VAL A 61 -12.09 -2.79 4.17
N VAL A 62 -12.46 -1.65 3.58
CA VAL A 62 -11.54 -0.52 3.36
C VAL A 62 -10.96 0.00 4.69
N SER A 63 -11.79 0.10 5.73
CA SER A 63 -11.36 0.57 7.06
C SER A 63 -10.57 -0.47 7.86
N PHE A 64 -10.72 -1.76 7.55
CA PHE A 64 -10.08 -2.85 8.27
C PHE A 64 -8.63 -3.06 7.84
N TYR A 65 -8.35 -3.01 6.53
CA TYR A 65 -7.01 -3.22 6.00
C TYR A 65 -6.24 -1.90 5.88
N HIS A 66 -5.12 -1.80 6.60
CA HIS A 66 -4.23 -0.62 6.61
C HIS A 66 -3.70 -0.22 5.22
N ASP A 67 -3.58 -1.17 4.30
CA ASP A 67 -3.04 -0.89 2.97
C ASP A 67 -3.98 -0.07 2.07
N PHE A 68 -5.25 0.05 2.43
CA PHE A 68 -6.23 0.86 1.70
C PHE A 68 -6.29 2.29 2.25
N ASN A 69 -5.93 3.24 1.40
CA ASN A 69 -5.99 4.66 1.77
C ASN A 69 -7.33 5.23 1.33
N SER A 70 -8.07 5.87 2.24
CA SER A 70 -9.32 6.57 1.90
C SER A 70 -9.09 7.95 1.28
N LYS A 71 -7.85 8.44 1.33
CA LYS A 71 -7.44 9.75 0.81
C LYS A 71 -6.09 9.62 0.09
N PRO A 72 -5.80 10.47 -0.90
CA PRO A 72 -4.51 10.47 -1.55
C PRO A 72 -3.38 10.66 -0.54
N ALA A 73 -2.33 9.84 -0.64
CA ALA A 73 -1.11 10.06 0.12
C ALA A 73 -0.39 11.30 -0.44
N PRO A 74 0.00 12.27 0.40
CA PRO A 74 0.63 13.50 -0.07
C PRO A 74 2.08 13.28 -0.53
N LEU A 75 2.71 12.19 -0.10
CA LEU A 75 4.10 11.86 -0.37
C LEU A 75 4.25 10.36 -0.68
N PRO A 76 5.20 9.97 -1.54
CA PRO A 76 5.62 8.58 -1.66
C PRO A 76 6.09 8.04 -0.31
N ALA A 77 5.89 6.75 -0.07
CA ALA A 77 6.20 6.11 1.21
C ALA A 77 7.19 4.96 1.06
N ILE A 78 8.15 4.91 1.97
CA ILE A 78 9.04 3.76 2.17
C ILE A 78 8.61 3.06 3.47
N LYS A 79 8.12 1.83 3.35
CA LYS A 79 7.70 1.00 4.47
C LYS A 79 8.89 0.23 5.04
N LEU A 80 9.47 0.70 6.14
CA LEU A 80 10.62 0.09 6.83
C LEU A 80 10.16 -0.96 7.84
N CYS A 81 10.72 -2.18 7.75
CA CYS A 81 10.40 -3.28 8.65
C CYS A 81 10.99 -3.02 10.04
N ARG A 82 10.12 -2.95 11.06
CA ARG A 82 10.51 -2.80 12.48
C ARG A 82 10.04 -3.96 13.37
N ALA A 83 9.86 -5.16 12.81
CA ALA A 83 9.77 -6.38 13.61
C ALA A 83 11.11 -6.75 14.26
N GLU A 84 11.04 -7.65 15.24
CA GLU A 84 12.15 -8.01 16.13
C GLU A 84 13.41 -8.49 15.42
N ALA A 85 13.30 -9.22 14.30
CA ALA A 85 14.46 -9.62 13.52
C ALA A 85 15.20 -8.43 12.89
N CYS A 86 14.49 -7.44 12.36
CA CYS A 86 15.11 -6.23 11.80
C CYS A 86 15.65 -5.31 12.89
N LYS A 87 14.99 -5.23 14.04
CA LYS A 87 15.51 -4.56 15.24
C LYS A 87 16.81 -5.19 15.74
N ALA A 88 16.87 -6.52 15.83
CA ALA A 88 18.09 -7.24 16.21
C ALA A 88 19.26 -6.99 15.24
N ARG A 89 18.96 -6.67 13.97
CA ARG A 89 19.95 -6.27 12.96
C ARG A 89 20.22 -4.75 12.90
N GLY A 90 19.70 -3.98 13.86
CA GLY A 90 20.05 -2.57 14.03
C GLY A 90 19.23 -1.58 13.19
N VAL A 91 18.04 -1.93 12.70
CA VAL A 91 17.21 -1.01 11.88
C VAL A 91 16.91 0.32 12.57
N GLU A 92 16.82 0.32 13.90
CA GLU A 92 16.54 1.51 14.70
C GLU A 92 17.61 2.61 14.53
N ALA A 93 18.86 2.22 14.29
CA ALA A 93 19.94 3.17 14.04
C ALA A 93 19.82 3.86 12.67
N LEU A 94 19.07 3.28 11.72
CA LEU A 94 18.89 3.82 10.37
C LEU A 94 17.80 4.90 10.30
N VAL A 95 16.82 4.86 11.22
CA VAL A 95 15.62 5.70 11.15
C VAL A 95 15.92 7.20 11.19
N PRO A 96 16.73 7.73 12.14
CA PRO A 96 16.95 9.17 12.22
C PRO A 96 17.61 9.75 10.97
N ASP A 97 18.51 8.99 10.36
CA ASP A 97 19.24 9.42 9.15
C ASP A 97 18.33 9.34 7.93
N ALA A 98 17.50 8.30 7.85
CA ALA A 98 16.47 8.15 6.82
C ALA A 98 15.44 9.28 6.87
N GLU A 99 14.95 9.66 8.06
CA GLU A 99 14.00 10.77 8.21
C GLU A 99 14.62 12.11 7.79
N ARG A 100 15.89 12.34 8.12
CA ARG A 100 16.62 13.55 7.68
C ARG A 100 16.84 13.57 6.17
N ALA A 101 17.23 12.44 5.57
CA ALA A 101 17.45 12.33 4.13
C ALA A 101 16.12 12.50 3.36
N ALA A 102 15.04 11.92 3.86
CA ALA A 102 13.72 12.05 3.27
C ALA A 102 13.24 13.51 3.22
N ALA A 103 13.61 14.32 4.21
CA ALA A 103 13.41 15.77 4.24
C ALA A 103 11.96 16.21 3.91
N GLY A 104 10.97 15.39 4.26
CA GLY A 104 9.56 15.64 3.94
C GLY A 104 9.17 15.45 2.47
N ARG A 105 10.06 14.93 1.61
CA ARG A 105 9.75 14.50 0.23
C ARG A 105 9.23 13.08 0.18
N VAL A 106 9.71 12.24 1.10
CA VAL A 106 9.32 10.84 1.24
C VAL A 106 8.84 10.61 2.66
N LYS A 107 7.78 9.80 2.83
CA LYS A 107 7.30 9.37 4.13
C LYS A 107 8.00 8.07 4.54
N ILE A 108 8.76 8.09 5.63
CA ILE A 108 9.26 6.86 6.24
C ILE A 108 8.14 6.27 7.10
N GLU A 109 7.55 5.18 6.63
CA GLU A 109 6.47 4.47 7.30
C GLU A 109 6.99 3.20 7.95
N THR A 110 6.38 2.79 9.06
CA THR A 110 6.72 1.51 9.70
C THR A 110 5.79 0.41 9.19
N VAL A 111 6.38 -0.71 8.77
CA VAL A 111 5.67 -1.97 8.61
C VAL A 111 6.18 -2.97 9.64
N TYR A 112 5.31 -3.87 10.10
CA TYR A 112 5.72 -4.88 11.06
C TYR A 112 6.71 -5.86 10.43
N CYS A 113 6.32 -6.64 9.41
CA CYS A 113 7.16 -7.69 8.85
C CYS A 113 7.04 -7.75 7.32
N LEU A 114 8.16 -8.00 6.65
CA LEU A 114 8.26 -8.24 5.20
C LEU A 114 8.73 -9.67 4.85
N GLY A 115 8.81 -10.57 5.83
CA GLY A 115 9.23 -11.97 5.62
C GLY A 115 10.73 -12.18 5.38
N LEU A 116 11.54 -11.12 5.39
CA LEU A 116 12.98 -11.13 5.06
C LEU A 116 13.89 -11.27 6.29
N CYS A 117 13.47 -12.05 7.30
CA CYS A 117 14.12 -12.10 8.61
C CYS A 117 15.61 -12.51 8.57
N SER A 118 15.99 -13.44 7.68
CA SER A 118 17.37 -13.92 7.54
C SER A 118 18.32 -12.86 6.97
N VAL A 119 17.78 -11.89 6.24
CA VAL A 119 18.53 -10.87 5.47
C VAL A 119 18.01 -9.46 5.75
N GLY A 120 17.49 -9.20 6.95
CA GLY A 120 17.08 -7.84 7.36
C GLY A 120 18.27 -6.87 7.42
N PRO A 121 18.12 -5.62 7.90
CA PRO A 121 16.88 -4.85 7.86
C PRO A 121 16.31 -4.80 6.44
N SER A 122 14.99 -4.67 6.33
CA SER A 122 14.28 -4.65 5.04
C SER A 122 13.31 -3.49 4.95
N ALA A 123 13.03 -3.03 3.74
CA ALA A 123 12.04 -2.01 3.45
C ALA A 123 11.28 -2.36 2.17
N MET A 124 10.16 -1.69 1.95
CA MET A 124 9.36 -1.79 0.74
C MET A 124 9.14 -0.39 0.16
N VAL A 125 9.36 -0.24 -1.14
CA VAL A 125 9.09 0.98 -1.91
C VAL A 125 8.07 0.61 -2.98
N GLY A 126 6.85 1.15 -2.90
CA GLY A 126 5.75 0.67 -3.73
C GLY A 126 5.47 -0.82 -3.46
N SER A 127 5.64 -1.67 -4.48
CA SER A 127 5.54 -3.13 -4.38
C SER A 127 6.89 -3.84 -4.21
N ASP A 128 8.00 -3.12 -4.37
CA ASP A 128 9.33 -3.71 -4.41
C ASP A 128 9.93 -3.83 -3.01
N VAL A 129 10.48 -5.01 -2.71
CA VAL A 129 11.08 -5.32 -1.41
C VAL A 129 12.60 -5.27 -1.50
N HIS A 130 13.21 -4.58 -0.54
CA HIS A 130 14.64 -4.40 -0.43
C HIS A 130 15.15 -5.01 0.88
N ALA A 131 16.22 -5.79 0.79
CA ALA A 131 16.83 -6.51 1.90
C ALA A 131 18.28 -6.07 2.15
N ALA A 132 18.83 -6.49 3.28
CA ALA A 132 20.19 -6.20 3.71
C ALA A 132 20.52 -4.70 3.60
N LEU A 133 19.62 -3.87 4.14
CA LEU A 133 19.74 -2.42 4.10
C LEU A 133 20.93 -1.95 4.92
N THR A 134 21.70 -1.05 4.32
CA THR A 134 22.72 -0.22 4.97
C THR A 134 22.25 1.24 4.90
N PRO A 135 22.84 2.17 5.67
CA PRO A 135 22.52 3.60 5.55
C PRO A 135 22.59 4.10 4.10
N GLU A 136 23.61 3.68 3.35
CA GLU A 136 23.83 4.09 1.96
C GLU A 136 22.73 3.59 1.03
N LYS A 137 22.34 2.31 1.18
CA LYS A 137 21.24 1.74 0.39
C LYS A 137 19.92 2.42 0.71
N LEU A 138 19.63 2.67 1.99
CA LEU A 138 18.39 3.32 2.39
C LEU A 138 18.32 4.76 1.87
N ASN A 139 19.42 5.51 1.91
CA ASN A 139 19.48 6.84 1.32
C ASN A 139 19.29 6.82 -0.21
N ALA A 140 19.88 5.85 -0.91
CA ALA A 140 19.66 5.68 -2.34
C ALA A 140 18.18 5.44 -2.68
N LEU A 141 17.48 4.59 -1.91
CA LEU A 141 16.04 4.35 -2.06
C LEU A 141 15.22 5.61 -1.80
N ILE A 142 15.63 6.44 -0.85
CA ILE A 142 14.96 7.72 -0.56
C ILE A 142 15.10 8.68 -1.73
N GLU A 143 16.27 8.79 -2.34
CA GLU A 143 16.47 9.67 -3.50
C GLU A 143 15.77 9.17 -4.77
N GLU A 144 15.64 7.85 -4.94
CA GLU A 144 14.87 7.27 -6.05
C GLU A 144 13.36 7.47 -5.89
N ALA A 145 12.86 7.44 -4.65
CA ALA A 145 11.45 7.57 -4.35
C ALA A 145 10.96 9.03 -4.27
N ALA A 146 11.86 10.00 -4.12
CA ALA A 146 11.54 11.43 -3.97
C ALA A 146 11.19 12.13 -5.28
#